data_AF-A0A2M8G796-F1
#
_entry.id   AF-A0A2M8G796-F1
#
_cell.length_a   1.000
_cell.length_b   1.000
_cell.length_c   1.000
_cell.angle_alpha   90.00
_cell.angle_beta   90.00
_cell.angle_gamma   90.00
#
_symmetry.space_group_name_H-M   'P 1'
#
loop_
_entity.id
_entity.type
_entity.pdbx_description
1 polymer ?
#
loop_
_entity_poly.entity_id
_entity_poly.type
_entity_poly.pdbx_seq_one_letter_code
_entity_poly.pdbx_strand_id
1 'polypeptide(L)'
;MDQIHNIVYSTKKLGETSKYIPKASIDKLSYTAIPLKILSDQTDSQTEKTLGTATGFIYEYQEKYYLITNWHVVTGLNNETNVCPNLIEFPLQSSTKPFIRWKRYKVNLYADQEMGVPNWFVHPEFKEKVDVVALKIDIPKEILVHPINGIEFDQIKPAIADDIYILGFPYSYTGGGNFPIWKRGSIASEPDIDYILTLRSA
;
A
#
# COMPACT_ATOMS: atom_id res chain seq x y z
N MET A 1 -26.79 4.89 -8.85
CA MET A 1 -26.87 6.32 -8.49
C MET A 1 -25.68 6.63 -7.60
N ASP A 2 -24.60 7.03 -8.22
CA ASP A 2 -23.25 7.13 -7.66
C ASP A 2 -23.11 8.22 -6.60
N GLN A 3 -22.69 7.83 -5.40
CA GLN A 3 -22.25 8.76 -4.36
C GLN A 3 -20.74 8.95 -4.46
N ILE A 4 -20.33 9.97 -5.22
CA ILE A 4 -18.96 10.49 -5.23
C ILE A 4 -18.65 11.04 -3.84
N HIS A 5 -17.68 10.42 -3.15
CA HIS A 5 -17.27 10.78 -1.80
C HIS A 5 -16.46 12.09 -1.83
N ASN A 6 -16.92 13.10 -1.09
CA ASN A 6 -16.31 14.43 -1.04
C ASN A 6 -15.18 14.46 -0.01
N ILE A 7 -13.98 14.92 -0.39
CA ILE A 7 -12.91 15.30 0.54
C ILE A 7 -12.77 16.82 0.55
N VAL A 8 -12.94 17.43 1.73
CA VAL A 8 -12.77 18.87 1.93
C VAL A 8 -11.43 19.09 2.65
N TYR A 9 -10.46 19.70 1.96
CA TYR A 9 -9.26 20.23 2.61
C TYR A 9 -9.55 21.66 3.08
N SER A 10 -9.34 21.94 4.36
CA SER A 10 -9.45 23.30 4.91
C SER A 10 -8.09 23.78 5.39
N THR A 11 -7.52 24.76 4.69
CA THR A 11 -6.47 25.64 5.22
C THR A 11 -7.08 27.03 5.37
N LYS A 12 -7.39 27.45 6.59
CA LYS A 12 -7.94 28.79 6.87
C LYS A 12 -6.86 29.87 6.69
N LYS A 13 -7.25 30.98 6.04
CA LYS A 13 -6.96 32.35 6.52
C LYS A 13 -8.21 33.22 6.37
N LEU A 14 -8.42 34.07 7.37
CA LEU A 14 -9.51 35.03 7.54
C LEU A 14 -9.59 36.03 6.38
N GLY A 15 -10.82 36.44 6.02
CA GLY A 15 -11.10 37.65 5.24
C GLY A 15 -11.73 37.39 3.86
N GLU A 16 -13.06 37.51 3.82
CA GLU A 16 -13.91 37.89 2.67
C GLU A 16 -13.89 37.10 1.35
N THR A 17 -15.10 37.09 0.75
CA THR A 17 -15.56 36.45 -0.48
C THR A 17 -15.84 34.94 -0.39
N SER A 18 -17.10 34.59 -0.65
CA SER A 18 -17.58 33.22 -0.92
C SER A 18 -16.83 32.65 -2.12
N LYS A 19 -15.59 32.19 -1.90
CA LYS A 19 -14.80 31.48 -2.88
C LYS A 19 -15.40 30.09 -3.02
N TYR A 20 -15.90 29.80 -4.22
CA TYR A 20 -16.11 28.43 -4.67
C TYR A 20 -14.84 27.63 -4.39
N ILE A 21 -14.92 26.72 -3.40
CA ILE A 21 -13.84 25.77 -3.13
C ILE A 21 -14.06 24.65 -4.15
N PRO A 22 -13.18 24.51 -5.17
CA PRO A 22 -13.33 23.41 -6.12
C PRO A 22 -13.32 22.10 -5.34
N LYS A 23 -14.39 21.32 -5.52
CA LYS A 23 -14.49 19.98 -4.94
C LYS A 23 -13.47 19.11 -5.66
N ALA A 24 -12.43 18.69 -4.95
CA ALA A 24 -11.50 17.71 -5.48
C ALA A 24 -12.26 16.38 -5.65
N SER A 25 -12.37 15.91 -6.89
CA SER A 25 -12.77 14.53 -7.19
C SER A 25 -11.49 13.70 -7.18
N ILE A 26 -11.44 12.72 -6.27
CA ILE A 26 -10.28 11.84 -6.13
C ILE A 26 -10.61 10.54 -6.85
N ASP A 27 -9.67 10.09 -7.67
CA ASP A 27 -9.80 8.85 -8.41
C ASP A 27 -9.90 7.64 -7.46
N LYS A 28 -10.76 6.67 -7.78
CA LYS A 28 -10.98 5.46 -6.95
C LYS A 28 -9.68 4.69 -6.70
N LEU A 29 -8.77 4.64 -7.68
CA LEU A 29 -7.47 3.96 -7.55
C LEU A 29 -6.55 4.66 -6.53
N SER A 30 -6.74 5.95 -6.28
CA SER A 30 -5.97 6.64 -5.23
C SER A 30 -6.29 6.10 -3.84
N TYR A 31 -7.45 5.47 -3.64
CA TYR A 31 -7.86 4.89 -2.35
C TYR A 31 -7.34 3.46 -2.14
N THR A 32 -6.84 2.78 -3.19
CA THR A 32 -6.43 1.38 -3.10
C THR A 32 -4.99 1.21 -2.64
N ALA A 33 -4.11 2.18 -2.98
CA ALA A 33 -2.71 2.18 -2.54
C ALA A 33 -2.57 2.79 -1.14
N ILE A 34 -1.80 2.09 -0.29
CA ILE A 34 -1.66 2.40 1.14
C ILE A 34 -0.18 2.55 1.48
N PRO A 35 0.22 3.62 2.19
CA PRO A 35 1.58 3.76 2.67
C PRO A 35 1.80 2.83 3.87
N LEU A 36 2.87 2.07 3.83
CA LEU A 36 3.28 1.16 4.91
C LEU A 36 4.49 1.74 5.63
N LYS A 37 4.48 1.67 6.96
CA LYS A 37 5.66 1.81 7.78
C LYS A 37 6.04 0.46 8.36
N ILE A 38 7.30 0.11 8.19
CA ILE A 38 7.86 -1.14 8.65
C ILE A 38 8.56 -0.87 9.97
N LEU A 39 8.13 -1.56 11.02
CA LEU A 39 8.57 -1.32 12.38
C LEU A 39 9.19 -2.59 12.99
N SER A 40 10.05 -2.38 13.97
CA SER A 40 10.50 -3.42 14.89
C SER A 40 10.42 -2.93 16.32
N ASP A 41 9.84 -3.76 17.19
CA ASP A 41 9.78 -3.52 18.64
C ASP A 41 10.90 -4.24 19.43
N GLN A 42 11.76 -5.02 18.76
CA GLN A 42 12.85 -5.80 19.38
C GLN A 42 14.04 -4.96 19.87
N THR A 43 13.89 -3.65 20.06
CA THR A 43 15.00 -2.81 20.52
C THR A 43 15.07 -2.78 22.05
N ASP A 44 16.29 -2.74 22.60
CA ASP A 44 16.59 -2.62 24.05
C ASP A 44 15.91 -1.42 24.73
N SER A 45 15.33 -0.50 23.95
CA SER A 45 14.78 0.78 24.39
C SER A 45 13.26 0.80 24.60
N GLN A 46 12.56 -0.34 24.57
CA GLN A 46 11.08 -0.43 24.67
C GLN A 46 10.31 0.49 23.68
N THR A 47 10.96 0.93 22.61
CA THR A 47 10.41 1.88 21.63
C THR A 47 10.43 1.26 20.25
N GLU A 48 9.29 1.34 19.56
CA GLU A 48 9.17 0.88 18.18
C GLU A 48 10.09 1.70 17.28
N LYS A 49 11.01 1.02 16.60
CA LYS A 49 11.91 1.64 15.63
C LYS A 49 11.33 1.47 14.23
N THR A 50 11.22 2.58 13.48
CA THR A 50 10.93 2.50 12.05
C THR A 50 12.16 2.00 11.30
N LEU A 51 12.02 0.89 10.57
CA LEU A 51 13.06 0.30 9.74
C LEU A 51 12.98 0.79 8.30
N GLY A 52 11.78 1.13 7.83
CA GLY A 52 11.59 1.60 6.46
C GLY A 52 10.14 1.93 6.14
N THR A 53 9.90 2.24 4.87
CA THR A 53 8.56 2.47 4.32
C THR A 53 8.37 1.68 3.03
N ALA A 54 7.12 1.36 2.73
CA ALA A 54 6.74 0.64 1.52
C ALA A 54 5.34 1.05 1.06
N THR A 55 4.89 0.41 -0.01
CA THR A 55 3.51 0.50 -0.50
C THR A 55 2.85 -0.86 -0.36
N GLY A 56 1.57 -0.86 -0.04
CA GLY A 56 0.71 -2.03 -0.14
C GLY A 56 -0.67 -1.66 -0.63
N PHE A 57 -1.52 -2.66 -0.79
CA PHE A 57 -2.92 -2.47 -1.12
C PHE A 57 -3.75 -3.58 -0.49
N ILE A 58 -5.06 -3.39 -0.38
CA ILE A 58 -5.95 -4.40 0.18
C ILE A 58 -6.53 -5.26 -0.93
N TYR A 59 -6.62 -6.57 -0.68
CA TYR A 59 -7.32 -7.54 -1.50
C TYR A 59 -8.40 -8.21 -0.66
N GLU A 60 -9.59 -8.39 -1.22
CA GLU A 60 -10.69 -9.09 -0.57
C GLU A 60 -10.85 -10.50 -1.13
N TYR A 61 -10.88 -11.51 -0.26
CA TYR A 61 -11.10 -12.89 -0.65
C TYR A 61 -11.90 -13.62 0.41
N GLN A 62 -13.03 -14.24 0.01
CA GLN A 62 -13.94 -14.96 0.92
C GLN A 62 -14.32 -14.12 2.15
N GLU A 63 -14.78 -12.88 1.92
CA GLU A 63 -15.21 -11.92 2.98
C GLU A 63 -14.11 -11.56 4.00
N LYS A 64 -12.84 -11.80 3.65
CA LYS A 64 -11.67 -11.45 4.45
C LYS A 64 -10.78 -10.47 3.70
N TYR A 65 -10.14 -9.58 4.44
CA TYR A 65 -9.19 -8.62 3.89
C TYR A 65 -7.75 -9.09 4.09
N TYR A 66 -6.95 -8.89 3.05
CA TYR A 66 -5.54 -9.17 3.04
C TYR A 66 -4.78 -7.92 2.62
N LEU A 67 -3.79 -7.52 3.40
CA LEU A 67 -2.80 -6.55 2.99
C LEU A 67 -1.81 -7.26 2.07
N ILE A 68 -1.71 -6.80 0.83
CA ILE A 68 -0.75 -7.27 -0.16
C ILE A 68 0.42 -6.30 -0.20
N THR A 69 1.63 -6.83 -0.14
CA THR A 69 2.89 -6.11 -0.33
C THR A 69 3.98 -7.07 -0.80
N ASN A 70 5.22 -6.62 -0.88
CA ASN A 70 6.34 -7.44 -1.33
C ASN A 70 6.89 -8.33 -0.20
N TRP A 71 7.44 -9.48 -0.58
CA TRP A 71 8.06 -10.40 0.38
C TRP A 71 9.28 -9.76 1.05
N HIS A 72 10.12 -9.05 0.29
CA HIS A 72 11.28 -8.36 0.85
C HIS A 72 10.92 -7.28 1.88
N VAL A 73 9.71 -6.71 1.80
CA VAL A 73 9.22 -5.69 2.76
C VAL A 73 8.97 -6.30 4.14
N VAL A 74 8.46 -7.55 4.18
CA VAL A 74 8.10 -8.22 5.44
C VAL A 74 9.22 -9.06 6.03
N THR A 75 10.21 -9.45 5.23
CA THR A 75 11.39 -10.17 5.72
C THR A 75 12.53 -9.24 6.10
N GLY A 76 12.53 -8.00 5.59
CA GLY A 76 13.53 -7.01 5.93
C GLY A 76 14.94 -7.40 5.47
N LEU A 77 15.05 -8.02 4.28
CA LEU A 77 16.33 -8.36 3.63
C LEU A 77 17.15 -7.13 3.18
N ASN A 78 17.15 -6.08 4.00
CA ASN A 78 18.07 -4.96 3.88
C ASN A 78 19.14 -5.10 4.97
N ASN A 79 20.38 -5.31 4.54
CA ASN A 79 21.54 -5.59 5.39
C ASN A 79 21.98 -4.41 6.29
N GLU A 80 21.37 -3.23 6.15
CA GLU A 80 21.82 -2.01 6.83
C GLU A 80 21.46 -1.96 8.33
N THR A 81 20.35 -2.58 8.75
CA THR A 81 19.83 -2.40 10.11
C THR A 81 20.02 -3.58 11.06
N ASN A 82 20.40 -4.78 10.58
CA ASN A 82 20.50 -6.04 11.35
C ASN A 82 19.27 -6.40 12.23
N VAL A 83 18.17 -5.64 12.13
CA VAL A 83 16.94 -5.79 12.92
C VAL A 83 15.85 -6.23 11.98
N CYS A 84 15.18 -7.34 12.32
CA CYS A 84 14.09 -7.89 11.54
C CYS A 84 12.78 -7.13 11.84
N PRO A 85 11.96 -6.85 10.81
CA PRO A 85 10.65 -6.26 11.00
C PRO A 85 9.70 -7.26 11.65
N ASN A 86 8.84 -6.81 12.56
CA ASN A 86 7.72 -7.63 13.08
C ASN A 86 6.37 -6.94 13.02
N LEU A 87 6.32 -5.67 12.64
CA LEU A 87 5.13 -4.85 12.68
C LEU A 87 5.01 -4.04 11.39
N ILE A 88 3.80 -3.97 10.84
CA ILE A 88 3.45 -2.99 9.81
C ILE A 88 2.42 -2.03 10.39
N GLU A 89 2.71 -0.73 10.29
CA GLU A 89 1.76 0.34 10.53
C GLU A 89 1.26 0.91 9.21
N PHE A 90 -0.06 1.10 9.07
CA PHE A 90 -0.67 1.68 7.87
C PHE A 90 -1.95 2.46 8.20
N PRO A 91 -2.27 3.54 7.46
CA PRO A 91 -3.49 4.32 7.69
C PRO A 91 -4.67 3.79 6.88
N LEU A 92 -5.85 3.73 7.50
CA LEU A 92 -7.14 3.49 6.83
C LEU A 92 -8.12 4.63 7.10
N GLN A 93 -9.09 4.80 6.21
CA GLN A 93 -10.10 5.85 6.33
C GLN A 93 -11.25 5.40 7.23
N SER A 94 -11.58 6.20 8.23
CA SER A 94 -12.75 5.99 9.07
C SER A 94 -14.01 6.56 8.42
N SER A 95 -15.12 5.83 8.49
CA SER A 95 -16.43 6.23 7.97
C SER A 95 -17.14 7.31 8.82
N THR A 96 -16.43 8.01 9.71
CA THR A 96 -17.05 9.03 10.59
C THR A 96 -17.51 10.25 9.81
N LYS A 97 -18.80 10.34 9.49
CA LYS A 97 -19.41 11.56 8.91
C LYS A 97 -19.28 12.72 9.91
N PRO A 98 -19.02 13.97 9.47
CA PRO A 98 -18.95 14.47 8.09
C PRO A 98 -17.53 14.57 7.49
N PHE A 99 -16.49 14.07 8.16
CA PHE A 99 -15.09 14.23 7.73
C PHE A 99 -14.35 12.89 7.64
N ILE A 100 -13.65 12.65 6.53
CA ILE A 100 -12.73 11.51 6.43
C ILE A 100 -11.58 11.71 7.42
N ARG A 101 -11.40 10.75 8.32
CA ARG A 101 -10.27 10.71 9.25
C ARG A 101 -9.41 9.50 8.94
N TRP A 102 -8.10 9.70 8.91
CA TRP A 102 -7.14 8.61 8.80
C TRP A 102 -6.85 8.05 10.20
N LYS A 103 -7.08 6.77 10.39
CA LYS A 103 -6.72 6.03 11.60
C LYS A 103 -5.60 5.06 11.27
N ARG A 104 -4.56 5.05 12.10
CA ARG A 104 -3.42 4.14 11.94
C ARG A 104 -3.75 2.79 12.57
N TYR A 105 -3.44 1.74 11.82
CA TYR A 105 -3.58 0.35 12.19
C TYR A 105 -2.22 -0.30 12.23
N LYS A 106 -2.06 -1.27 13.12
CA LYS A 106 -0.86 -2.08 13.25
C LYS A 106 -1.23 -3.55 13.11
N VAL A 107 -0.37 -4.30 12.45
CA VAL A 107 -0.50 -5.74 12.30
C VAL A 107 0.86 -6.40 12.55
N ASN A 108 0.83 -7.51 13.29
CA ASN A 108 2.01 -8.32 13.55
C ASN A 108 2.32 -9.21 12.35
N LEU A 109 3.57 -9.20 11.91
CA LEU A 109 4.07 -10.05 10.84
C LEU A 109 4.24 -11.52 11.27
N TYR A 110 4.39 -11.76 12.57
CA TYR A 110 4.60 -13.09 13.15
C TYR A 110 3.62 -13.33 14.31
N ALA A 111 3.23 -14.60 14.52
CA ALA A 111 2.34 -15.02 15.59
C ALA A 111 3.06 -15.13 16.95
N ASP A 112 4.37 -15.39 16.91
CA ASP A 112 5.24 -15.63 18.04
C ASP A 112 6.34 -14.56 18.15
N GLN A 113 6.91 -14.42 19.35
CA GLN A 113 7.97 -13.44 19.62
C GLN A 113 9.32 -13.82 18.98
N GLU A 114 9.54 -15.11 18.73
CA GLU A 114 10.76 -15.64 18.10
C GLU A 114 10.74 -15.43 16.57
N MET A 115 9.65 -14.89 16.02
CA MET A 115 9.43 -14.70 14.58
C MET A 115 9.52 -15.99 13.75
N GLY A 116 9.23 -17.15 14.35
CA GLY A 116 9.27 -18.46 13.69
C GLY A 116 8.01 -18.80 12.89
N VAL A 117 6.87 -18.17 13.20
CA VAL A 117 5.55 -18.45 12.63
C VAL A 117 5.00 -17.19 11.93
N PRO A 118 5.19 -17.06 10.61
CA PRO A 118 4.70 -15.90 9.88
C PRO A 118 3.17 -15.86 9.82
N ASN A 119 2.58 -14.67 9.96
CA ASN A 119 1.15 -14.40 9.77
C ASN A 119 0.78 -14.10 8.31
N TRP A 120 1.76 -14.13 7.41
CA TRP A 120 1.60 -13.85 5.99
C TRP A 120 1.72 -15.13 5.15
N PHE A 121 1.04 -15.12 4.01
CA PHE A 121 1.06 -16.17 3.01
C PHE A 121 2.00 -15.78 1.86
N VAL A 122 2.76 -16.73 1.36
CA VAL A 122 3.55 -16.63 0.12
C VAL A 122 2.93 -17.47 -0.98
N HIS A 123 3.39 -17.27 -2.22
CA HIS A 123 2.96 -18.08 -3.35
C HIS A 123 3.12 -19.59 -3.05
N PRO A 124 2.09 -20.43 -3.26
CA PRO A 124 2.09 -21.82 -2.80
C PRO A 124 3.20 -22.67 -3.44
N GLU A 125 3.48 -22.47 -4.72
CA GLU A 125 4.50 -23.20 -5.48
C GLU A 125 5.87 -22.52 -5.47
N PHE A 126 5.93 -21.28 -5.98
CA PHE A 126 7.18 -20.54 -6.14
C PHE A 126 7.74 -19.85 -4.88
N LYS A 127 6.98 -19.80 -3.76
CA LYS A 127 7.43 -19.25 -2.47
C LYS A 127 8.08 -17.86 -2.62
N GLU A 128 9.26 -17.65 -2.06
CA GLU A 128 10.03 -16.40 -2.08
C GLU A 128 10.54 -15.99 -3.46
N LYS A 129 10.48 -16.87 -4.47
CA LYS A 129 10.80 -16.49 -5.86
C LYS A 129 9.76 -15.53 -6.44
N VAL A 130 8.57 -15.50 -5.86
CA VAL A 130 7.54 -14.49 -6.13
C VAL A 130 7.58 -13.51 -4.97
N ASP A 131 8.02 -12.29 -5.26
CA ASP A 131 8.19 -11.22 -4.26
C ASP A 131 6.85 -10.58 -3.87
N VAL A 132 5.89 -11.40 -3.42
CA VAL A 132 4.54 -11.01 -3.02
C VAL A 132 4.13 -11.80 -1.78
N VAL A 133 3.56 -11.10 -0.81
CA VAL A 133 2.95 -11.69 0.37
C VAL A 133 1.53 -11.18 0.58
N ALA A 134 0.69 -12.02 1.17
CA ALA A 134 -0.64 -11.67 1.63
C ALA A 134 -0.72 -11.79 3.15
N LEU A 135 -0.97 -10.70 3.85
CA LEU A 135 -1.11 -10.66 5.30
C LEU A 135 -2.59 -10.48 5.65
N LYS A 136 -3.19 -11.47 6.32
CA LYS A 136 -4.59 -11.35 6.74
C LYS A 136 -4.71 -10.20 7.77
N ILE A 137 -5.68 -9.31 7.56
CA ILE A 137 -5.96 -8.20 8.47
C ILE A 137 -7.42 -8.21 8.90
N ASP A 138 -7.64 -8.02 10.20
CA ASP A 138 -8.98 -7.89 10.76
C ASP A 138 -9.32 -6.40 10.89
N ILE A 139 -10.25 -5.93 10.05
CA ILE A 139 -10.62 -4.52 9.95
C ILE A 139 -11.98 -4.31 10.64
N PRO A 140 -12.12 -3.33 11.57
CA PRO A 140 -13.39 -2.98 12.17
C PRO A 140 -14.43 -2.50 11.14
N LYS A 141 -15.72 -2.74 11.40
CA LYS A 141 -16.81 -2.42 10.46
C LYS A 141 -16.95 -0.92 10.15
N GLU A 142 -16.48 -0.06 11.05
CA GLU A 142 -16.51 1.40 10.91
C GLU A 142 -15.44 1.97 9.96
N ILE A 143 -14.58 1.12 9.38
CA ILE A 143 -13.50 1.51 8.47
C ILE A 143 -13.92 1.31 7.03
N LEU A 144 -13.64 2.32 6.21
CA LEU A 144 -13.77 2.26 4.77
C LEU A 144 -12.54 1.56 4.20
N VAL A 145 -12.79 0.48 3.48
CA VAL A 145 -11.78 -0.33 2.82
C VAL A 145 -12.04 -0.25 1.32
N HIS A 146 -10.97 -0.11 0.55
CA HIS A 146 -11.02 -0.05 -0.91
C HIS A 146 -10.15 -1.17 -1.49
N PRO A 147 -10.65 -2.42 -1.53
CA PRO A 147 -9.92 -3.53 -2.10
C PRO A 147 -9.65 -3.29 -3.60
N ILE A 148 -8.44 -3.60 -4.06
CA ILE A 148 -8.05 -3.41 -5.45
C ILE A 148 -8.94 -4.22 -6.40
N ASN A 149 -9.33 -5.43 -5.99
CA ASN A 149 -10.17 -6.34 -6.77
C ASN A 149 -11.67 -6.02 -6.68
N GLY A 150 -12.05 -4.94 -5.99
CA GLY A 150 -13.38 -4.32 -6.11
C GLY A 150 -13.46 -3.26 -7.20
N ILE A 151 -12.33 -2.93 -7.86
CA ILE A 151 -12.29 -2.05 -9.03
C ILE A 151 -12.44 -2.90 -10.29
N GLU A 152 -13.37 -2.50 -11.15
CA GLU A 152 -13.50 -3.08 -12.48
C GLU A 152 -12.35 -2.56 -13.35
N PHE A 153 -11.47 -3.47 -13.77
CA PHE A 153 -10.45 -3.20 -14.76
C PHE A 153 -10.87 -3.83 -16.08
N ASP A 154 -10.69 -3.08 -17.17
CA ASP A 154 -10.76 -3.67 -18.50
C ASP A 154 -9.68 -4.75 -18.62
N GLN A 155 -10.00 -5.87 -19.29
CA GLN A 155 -9.03 -6.91 -19.61
C GLN A 155 -8.11 -6.44 -20.74
N ILE A 156 -7.24 -5.48 -20.42
CA ILE A 156 -6.23 -4.96 -21.33
C ILE A 156 -5.00 -5.83 -21.16
N LYS A 157 -4.61 -6.51 -22.24
CA LYS A 157 -3.30 -7.15 -22.28
C LYS A 157 -2.25 -6.05 -22.43
N PRO A 158 -1.27 -5.95 -21.53
CA PRO A 158 -0.20 -4.97 -21.66
C PRO A 158 0.55 -5.19 -22.99
N ALA A 159 0.84 -4.12 -23.70
CA ALA A 159 1.62 -4.13 -24.93
C ALA A 159 2.78 -3.13 -24.87
N ILE A 160 3.79 -3.30 -25.74
CA ILE A 160 4.86 -2.32 -25.88
C ILE A 160 4.26 -0.94 -26.19
N ALA A 161 4.88 0.08 -25.60
CA ALA A 161 4.49 1.48 -25.69
C ALA A 161 3.17 1.86 -25.01
N ASP A 162 2.48 0.93 -24.36
CA ASP A 162 1.35 1.27 -23.51
C ASP A 162 1.78 2.18 -22.37
N ASP A 163 0.97 3.21 -22.10
CA ASP A 163 1.10 4.05 -20.93
C ASP A 163 0.66 3.29 -19.68
N ILE A 164 1.48 3.34 -18.63
CA ILE A 164 1.16 2.79 -17.32
C ILE A 164 1.26 3.85 -16.23
N TYR A 165 0.46 3.67 -15.17
CA TYR A 165 0.49 4.52 -13.98
C TYR A 165 0.84 3.67 -12.76
N ILE A 166 1.96 4.00 -12.13
CA ILE A 166 2.45 3.34 -10.93
C ILE A 166 2.03 4.21 -9.75
N LEU A 167 1.17 3.65 -8.89
CA LEU A 167 0.71 4.31 -7.68
C LEU A 167 1.52 3.81 -6.49
N GLY A 168 2.07 4.72 -5.71
CA GLY A 168 2.76 4.36 -4.47
C GLY A 168 3.32 5.55 -3.72
N PHE A 169 4.22 5.26 -2.77
CA PHE A 169 4.75 6.23 -1.82
C PHE A 169 6.29 6.24 -1.85
N PRO A 170 6.91 6.65 -2.97
CA PRO A 170 8.37 6.66 -3.10
C PRO A 170 9.00 7.57 -2.03
N TYR A 171 10.08 7.10 -1.40
CA TYR A 171 10.81 7.83 -0.35
C TYR A 171 9.93 8.30 0.83
N SER A 172 8.86 7.58 1.14
CA SER A 172 7.86 7.96 2.15
C SER A 172 7.10 9.25 1.84
N TYR A 173 7.17 9.76 0.61
CA TYR A 173 6.38 10.92 0.21
C TYR A 173 4.93 10.50 0.01
N THR A 174 4.05 11.21 0.71
CA THR A 174 2.60 11.14 0.49
C THR A 174 2.15 12.33 -0.33
N GLY A 175 1.26 12.12 -1.29
CA GLY A 175 0.43 13.19 -1.83
C GLY A 175 -0.43 13.83 -0.73
N GLY A 176 -1.11 14.93 -1.07
CA GLY A 176 -1.96 15.64 -0.12
C GLY A 176 -2.99 14.71 0.53
N GLY A 177 -3.00 14.59 1.86
CA GLY A 177 -3.96 13.78 2.60
C GLY A 177 -3.75 12.26 2.53
N ASN A 178 -2.50 11.79 2.48
CA ASN A 178 -2.09 10.37 2.45
C ASN A 178 -2.42 9.62 1.14
N PHE A 179 -2.71 10.33 0.05
CA PHE A 179 -2.90 9.70 -1.27
C PHE A 179 -1.57 9.35 -1.94
N PRO A 180 -1.53 8.32 -2.80
CA PRO A 180 -0.33 7.91 -3.50
C PRO A 180 0.13 8.98 -4.50
N ILE A 181 1.41 8.92 -4.84
CA ILE A 181 1.95 9.60 -6.01
C ILE A 181 1.67 8.71 -7.23
N TRP A 182 1.11 9.33 -8.28
CA TRP A 182 0.91 8.69 -9.56
C TRP A 182 2.09 9.00 -10.47
N LYS A 183 2.88 7.98 -10.79
CA LYS A 183 4.00 8.10 -11.74
C LYS A 183 3.59 7.48 -13.07
N ARG A 184 3.59 8.29 -14.14
CA ARG A 184 3.42 7.79 -15.51
C ARG A 184 4.72 7.14 -16.00
N GLY A 185 4.59 6.02 -16.71
CA GLY A 185 5.66 5.35 -17.44
C GLY A 185 5.11 4.72 -18.71
N SER A 186 5.96 4.01 -19.45
CA SER A 186 5.55 3.21 -20.60
C SER A 186 6.20 1.83 -20.56
N ILE A 187 5.53 0.84 -21.15
CA ILE A 187 6.08 -0.50 -21.31
C ILE A 187 7.14 -0.47 -22.41
N ALA A 188 8.40 -0.69 -22.03
CA ALA A 188 9.53 -0.52 -22.93
C ALA A 188 9.92 -1.80 -23.70
N SER A 189 9.32 -2.94 -23.39
CA SER A 189 9.74 -4.24 -23.89
C SER A 189 8.61 -5.28 -23.83
N GLU A 190 8.71 -6.35 -24.61
CA GLU A 190 7.63 -7.36 -24.73
C GLU A 190 7.30 -7.97 -23.35
N PRO A 191 6.04 -7.87 -22.87
CA PRO A 191 5.67 -8.36 -21.55
C PRO A 191 5.46 -9.88 -21.51
N ASP A 192 5.13 -10.50 -22.65
CA ASP A 192 4.84 -11.93 -22.76
C ASP A 192 6.09 -12.78 -23.10
N ILE A 193 7.26 -12.16 -23.24
CA ILE A 193 8.51 -12.86 -23.57
C ILE A 193 9.43 -12.86 -22.34
N ASP A 194 9.75 -14.06 -21.84
CA ASP A 194 10.72 -14.23 -20.76
C ASP A 194 12.10 -13.71 -21.17
N TYR A 195 12.65 -12.78 -20.38
CA TYR A 195 14.02 -12.32 -20.56
C TYR A 195 14.98 -13.38 -20.02
N ILE A 196 15.64 -14.11 -20.94
CA ILE A 196 16.90 -14.76 -20.60
C ILE A 196 17.94 -13.66 -20.52
N LEU A 197 18.24 -13.19 -19.30
CA LEU A 197 19.45 -12.41 -19.05
C LEU A 197 20.66 -13.33 -19.24
N THR A 198 21.08 -13.55 -20.49
CA THR A 198 22.45 -13.98 -20.76
C THR A 198 23.35 -12.85 -20.27
N LEU A 199 23.91 -13.02 -19.07
CA LEU A 199 25.05 -12.24 -18.60
C LEU A 199 26.15 -12.39 -19.66
N ARG A 200 26.24 -11.41 -20.57
CA ARG A 200 27.46 -11.23 -21.36
C ARG A 200 28.45 -10.61 -20.41
N SER A 201 29.33 -11.44 -19.87
CA SER A 201 30.58 -11.00 -19.27
C SER A 201 31.31 -10.15 -20.32
N ALA A 202 31.41 -8.85 -20.04
CA ALA A 202 32.34 -7.95 -20.71
C ALA A 202 33.72 -8.06 -20.04
#